data_AF-A0A1B6ERT4-F1
#
_entry.id   AF-A0A1B6ERT4-F1
#
_cell.length_a   1.000
_cell.length_b   1.000
_cell.length_c   1.000
_cell.angle_alpha   90.00
_cell.angle_beta   90.00
_cell.angle_gamma   90.00
#
_symmetry.space_group_name_H-M   'P 1'
#
loop_
_entity.id
_entity.type
_entity.pdbx_description
1 polymer ?
#
loop_
_entity_poly.entity_id
_entity_poly.type
_entity_poly.pdbx_seq_one_letter_code
_entity_poly.pdbx_strand_id
1 'polypeptide(L)'
;LIPDLHVHFQSQSFHTSMYASSWFLTLFTTALALPTACRIIDVFLLEGMEVIFKVAIALLTIGKEDLLCLDMEGMLKFFQKDLPPRADADPDGLMNLAYNVKFNAKKMKKLEKEYTVMKIKEQEEMVELRRLRSENRLLRQRVELLEAESSELADRLVRGQVSRAEEEETTFVVQRELAALRHSHLETTHQLELAHEEITKLSLKLQQNDNSCQSSLEEMSAKQEQLSQKEELVSCLQAQLVKERLRQAENDALIRDLRARIQELEEDKKTLRESTVDNSVAHLQEELIAVKLREAEANLSLKELRQRVSELGAQWQRHLQEHRVESPPAPDSTPKKIVSNLFWENRSHETQRLEEELMTTRVKEIEAITELKELRLKVMELETQVQVSGNQLRRQDQDIKQLREELESAATREKEAAAKLREQQHRYTDLESKMKDDLMMARIRDAEHAQCVAELAQKISRLELKNSEMVAEGELRSNLDDSDKVRELQDKMAEMKAEFPTPTSPDCEPWKWLES
;
A
#
# COMPACT_ATOMS: atom_id res chain seq x y z
N LEU A 1 64.69 37.94 55.73
CA LEU A 1 65.88 38.81 55.80
C LEU A 1 65.51 40.26 55.51
N ILE A 2 64.53 40.53 54.63
CA ILE A 2 63.99 41.88 54.38
C ILE A 2 62.45 41.83 54.47
N PRO A 3 61.85 41.95 55.67
CA PRO A 3 60.41 41.74 55.86
C PRO A 3 59.55 42.82 55.18
N ASP A 4 59.95 44.09 55.27
CA ASP A 4 59.21 45.23 54.68
C ASP A 4 59.05 45.05 53.16
N LEU A 5 60.14 44.68 52.49
CA LEU A 5 60.16 44.43 51.04
C LEU A 5 59.30 43.21 50.67
N HIS A 6 59.31 42.17 51.50
CA HIS A 6 58.47 40.99 51.27
C HIS A 6 56.97 41.32 51.35
N VAL A 7 56.56 42.10 52.35
CA VAL A 7 55.17 42.57 52.49
C VAL A 7 54.78 43.45 51.31
N HIS A 8 55.67 44.35 50.89
CA HIS A 8 55.44 45.19 49.70
C HIS A 8 55.23 44.32 48.45
N PHE A 9 56.11 43.35 48.18
CA PHE A 9 55.97 42.43 47.05
C PHE A 9 54.67 41.63 47.10
N GLN A 10 54.24 41.16 48.28
CA GLN A 10 52.96 40.48 48.44
C GLN A 10 51.78 41.41 48.12
N SER A 11 51.80 42.66 48.61
CA SER A 11 50.74 43.64 48.37
C SER A 11 50.58 43.97 46.88
N GLN A 12 51.68 43.98 46.14
CA GLN A 12 51.73 44.23 44.70
C GLN A 12 51.57 42.96 43.86
N SER A 13 51.31 41.80 44.47
CA SER A 13 51.29 40.48 43.80
C SER A 13 52.54 40.22 42.95
N PHE A 14 53.69 40.72 43.38
CA PHE A 14 54.96 40.59 42.69
C PHE A 14 55.68 39.31 43.12
N HIS A 15 55.72 38.33 42.23
CA HIS A 15 56.25 37.00 42.52
C HIS A 15 57.75 36.91 42.22
N THR A 16 58.49 36.16 43.05
CA THR A 16 59.95 35.95 42.89
C THR A 16 60.34 35.42 41.50
N SER A 17 59.49 34.61 40.88
CA SER A 17 59.71 34.09 39.52
C SER A 17 59.80 35.18 38.45
N MET A 18 59.22 36.36 38.68
CA MET A 18 59.19 37.45 37.70
C MET A 18 60.56 38.12 37.50
N TYR A 19 61.42 38.14 38.54
CA TYR A 19 62.72 38.83 38.49
C TYR A 19 63.91 37.90 38.74
N ALA A 20 63.76 36.87 39.56
CA ALA A 20 64.89 36.05 40.00
C ALA A 20 65.14 34.82 39.12
N SER A 21 64.22 34.43 38.24
CA SER A 21 64.38 33.21 37.43
C SER A 21 65.69 33.21 36.62
N SER A 22 66.03 34.34 35.98
CA SER A 22 67.29 34.48 35.24
C SER A 22 68.51 34.43 36.15
N TRP A 23 68.43 35.01 37.34
CA TRP A 23 69.53 35.03 38.32
C TRP A 23 69.96 33.62 38.71
N PHE A 24 68.99 32.77 39.04
CA PHE A 24 69.23 31.39 39.48
C PHE A 24 69.62 30.47 38.32
N LEU A 25 68.99 30.60 37.14
CA LEU A 25 69.26 29.74 35.99
C LEU A 25 70.57 30.07 35.28
N THR A 26 70.98 31.33 35.28
CA THR A 26 72.16 31.80 34.53
C THR A 26 73.30 32.26 35.43
N LEU A 27 73.20 32.02 36.75
CA LEU A 27 74.20 32.44 37.74
C LEU A 27 74.59 33.92 37.58
N PHE A 28 73.58 34.78 37.38
CA PHE A 28 73.70 36.22 37.12
C PHE A 28 74.43 36.67 35.83
N THR A 29 74.89 35.76 34.97
CA THR A 29 75.60 36.11 33.72
C THR A 29 74.78 36.94 32.73
N THR A 30 73.45 36.82 32.78
CA THR A 30 72.54 37.63 31.95
C THR A 30 72.09 38.93 32.62
N ALA A 31 72.36 39.09 33.92
CA ALA A 31 71.85 40.19 34.72
C ALA A 31 72.94 41.20 35.10
N LEU A 32 74.21 40.79 35.24
CA LEU A 32 75.33 41.63 35.67
C LEU A 32 76.44 41.62 34.60
N ALA A 33 77.35 42.60 34.67
CA ALA A 33 78.52 42.62 33.81
C ALA A 33 79.40 41.38 34.02
N LEU A 34 80.04 40.93 32.94
CA LEU A 34 80.84 39.70 32.92
C LEU A 34 81.88 39.62 34.06
N PRO A 35 82.66 40.68 34.40
CA PRO A 35 83.61 40.61 35.51
C PRO A 35 82.97 40.28 36.86
N THR A 36 81.81 40.88 37.15
CA THR A 36 81.05 40.64 38.39
C THR A 36 80.46 39.24 38.40
N ALA A 37 79.85 38.82 37.28
CA ALA A 37 79.28 37.48 37.14
C ALA A 37 80.34 36.38 37.27
N CYS A 38 81.53 36.55 36.67
CA CYS A 38 82.65 35.61 36.82
C CYS A 38 83.06 35.44 38.28
N ARG A 39 83.18 36.52 39.05
CA ARG A 39 83.49 36.45 40.49
C ARG A 39 82.43 35.68 41.28
N ILE A 40 81.15 35.89 40.96
CA ILE A 40 80.05 35.14 41.59
C ILE A 40 80.15 33.65 41.24
N ILE A 41 80.47 33.31 39.99
CA ILE A 41 80.68 31.94 39.54
C ILE A 41 81.87 31.29 40.24
N ASP A 42 82.99 31.99 40.39
CA ASP A 42 84.19 31.47 41.07
C ASP A 42 83.85 31.06 42.51
N VAL A 43 83.10 31.90 43.24
CA VAL A 43 82.67 31.60 44.60
C VAL A 43 81.58 30.51 44.63
N PHE A 44 80.67 30.49 43.64
CA PHE A 44 79.69 29.43 43.48
C PHE A 44 80.34 28.06 43.27
N LEU A 45 81.42 27.97 42.50
CA LEU A 45 82.15 26.71 42.29
C LEU A 45 82.82 26.21 43.58
N LEU A 46 83.15 27.11 44.51
CA LEU A 46 83.77 26.78 45.79
C LEU A 46 82.75 26.42 46.88
N GLU A 47 81.71 27.25 47.06
CA GLU A 47 80.74 27.17 48.17
C GLU A 47 79.38 26.59 47.76
N GLY A 48 79.10 26.45 46.46
CA GLY A 48 77.85 25.94 45.93
C GLY A 48 76.69 26.96 45.92
N MET A 49 75.46 26.43 45.88
CA MET A 49 74.25 27.21 45.60
C MET A 49 73.92 28.28 46.64
N GLU A 50 74.42 28.14 47.88
CA GLU A 50 74.16 29.11 48.94
C GLU A 50 74.61 30.52 48.58
N VAL A 51 75.71 30.64 47.83
CA VAL A 51 76.26 31.93 47.36
C VAL A 51 75.27 32.66 46.47
N ILE A 52 74.57 31.94 45.59
CA ILE A 52 73.58 32.52 44.68
C ILE A 52 72.43 33.14 45.48
N PHE A 53 71.98 32.46 46.54
CA PHE A 53 70.99 33.02 47.46
C PHE A 53 71.54 34.25 48.22
N LYS A 54 72.80 34.21 48.69
CA LYS A 54 73.43 35.34 49.39
C LYS A 54 73.51 36.58 48.48
N VAL A 55 73.96 36.40 47.23
CA VAL A 55 74.06 37.46 46.22
C VAL A 55 72.67 38.00 45.86
N ALA A 56 71.66 37.14 45.66
CA ALA A 56 70.30 37.59 45.40
C ALA A 56 69.74 38.48 46.53
N ILE A 57 69.99 38.12 47.79
CA ILE A 57 69.59 38.94 48.95
C ILE A 57 70.41 40.23 49.03
N ALA A 58 71.70 40.20 48.71
CA ALA A 58 72.54 41.39 48.67
C ALA A 58 72.04 42.40 47.62
N LEU A 59 71.69 41.92 46.42
CA LEU A 59 71.09 42.74 45.36
C LEU A 59 69.75 43.36 45.79
N LEU A 60 68.87 42.58 46.43
CA LEU A 60 67.63 43.10 46.99
C LEU A 60 67.87 44.13 48.11
N THR A 61 68.97 44.00 48.84
CA THR A 61 69.35 44.95 49.90
C THR A 61 69.83 46.27 49.30
N ILE A 62 70.61 46.23 48.21
CA ILE A 62 71.08 47.43 47.48
C ILE A 62 69.89 48.23 46.92
N GLY A 63 68.89 47.52 46.37
CA GLY A 63 67.71 48.15 45.79
C GLY A 63 66.55 48.43 46.75
N LYS A 64 66.70 48.14 48.05
CA LYS A 64 65.56 48.09 49.01
C LYS A 64 64.74 49.38 49.01
N GLU A 65 65.39 50.52 49.20
CA GLU A 65 64.72 51.81 49.39
C GLU A 65 63.92 52.23 48.15
N ASP A 66 64.48 52.01 46.95
CA ASP A 66 63.80 52.33 45.70
C ASP A 66 62.64 51.36 45.42
N LEU A 67 62.85 50.06 45.65
CA LEU A 67 61.84 49.04 45.42
C LEU A 67 60.59 49.22 46.29
N LEU A 68 60.73 49.76 47.51
CA LEU A 68 59.60 50.03 48.41
C LEU A 68 58.67 51.14 47.91
N CYS A 69 59.15 52.02 47.02
CA CYS A 69 58.38 53.13 46.48
C CYS A 69 57.78 52.84 45.09
N LEU A 70 58.07 51.67 44.52
CA LEU A 70 57.67 51.30 43.16
C LEU A 70 56.47 50.35 43.16
N ASP A 71 55.65 50.46 42.10
CA ASP A 71 54.59 49.49 41.79
C ASP A 71 55.15 48.28 41.03
N MET A 72 54.28 47.33 40.66
CA MET A 72 54.70 46.09 39.99
C MET A 72 55.53 46.32 38.72
N GLU A 73 55.10 47.24 37.85
CA GLU A 73 55.82 47.57 36.62
C GLU A 73 57.15 48.30 36.90
N GLY A 74 57.13 49.26 37.82
CA GLY A 74 58.32 49.99 38.26
C GLY A 74 59.38 49.07 38.84
N MET A 75 59.00 48.12 39.69
CA MET A 75 59.91 47.11 40.26
C MET A 75 60.54 46.25 39.16
N LEU A 76 59.76 45.77 38.19
CA LEU A 76 60.29 44.95 37.09
C LEU A 76 61.31 45.73 36.24
N LYS A 77 61.00 46.99 35.91
CA LYS A 77 61.91 47.88 35.19
C LYS A 77 63.20 48.14 35.96
N PHE A 78 63.08 48.37 37.28
CA PHE A 78 64.21 48.59 38.16
C PHE A 78 65.17 47.38 38.17
N PHE A 79 64.64 46.16 38.30
CA PHE A 79 65.45 44.94 38.24
C PHE A 79 66.18 44.73 36.91
N GLN A 80 65.60 45.20 35.80
CA GLN A 80 66.18 45.03 34.46
C GLN A 80 67.19 46.12 34.08
N LYS A 81 67.01 47.35 34.55
CA LYS A 81 67.76 48.53 34.05
C LYS A 81 68.57 49.25 35.10
N ASP A 82 68.03 49.41 36.30
CA ASP A 82 68.58 50.32 37.30
C ASP A 82 69.42 49.57 38.35
N LEU A 83 69.08 48.31 38.64
CA LEU A 83 69.81 47.47 39.58
C LEU A 83 71.17 46.97 39.06
N PRO A 84 71.31 46.44 37.83
CA PRO A 84 72.60 45.97 37.31
C PRO A 84 73.75 46.98 37.38
N PRO A 85 73.61 48.23 36.88
CA PRO A 85 74.72 49.18 36.91
C PRO A 85 75.13 49.58 38.34
N ARG A 86 74.20 49.53 39.31
CA ARG A 86 74.50 49.80 40.72
C ARG A 86 75.27 48.66 41.38
N ALA A 87 74.94 47.42 41.03
CA ALA A 87 75.66 46.24 41.49
C ALA A 87 77.06 46.15 40.87
N ASP A 88 77.20 46.53 39.60
CA ASP A 88 78.48 46.51 38.88
C ASP A 88 79.41 47.68 39.23
N ALA A 89 78.88 48.76 39.81
CA ALA A 89 79.68 49.92 40.25
C ALA A 89 80.62 49.58 41.42
N ASP A 90 80.22 48.66 42.29
CA ASP A 90 81.03 48.18 43.43
C ASP A 90 80.90 46.66 43.61
N PRO A 91 81.59 45.86 42.78
CA PRO A 91 81.55 44.39 42.87
C PRO A 91 82.11 43.86 44.19
N ASP A 92 83.10 44.55 44.78
CA ASP A 92 83.71 44.14 46.06
C ASP A 92 82.74 44.40 47.22
N GLY A 93 82.04 45.54 47.21
CA GLY A 93 80.95 45.84 48.14
C GLY A 93 79.79 44.85 48.03
N LEU A 94 79.37 44.48 46.81
CA LEU A 94 78.34 43.48 46.58
C LEU A 94 78.72 42.13 47.20
N MET A 95 79.94 41.65 46.95
CA MET A 95 80.42 40.37 47.49
C MET A 95 80.54 40.42 49.01
N ASN A 96 81.07 41.51 49.57
CA ASN A 96 81.13 41.69 51.03
C ASN A 96 79.74 41.70 51.66
N LEU A 97 78.76 42.35 51.04
CA LEU A 97 77.38 42.35 51.50
C LEU A 97 76.78 40.94 51.44
N ALA A 98 77.05 40.19 50.37
CA ALA A 98 76.62 38.80 50.23
C ALA A 98 77.23 37.89 51.32
N TYR A 99 78.53 38.03 51.63
CA TYR A 99 79.18 37.26 52.70
C TYR A 99 78.61 37.55 54.09
N ASN A 100 78.13 38.77 54.32
CA ASN A 100 77.48 39.15 55.58
C ASN A 100 76.06 38.58 55.72
N VAL A 101 75.46 38.05 54.65
CA VAL A 101 74.15 37.40 54.71
C VAL A 101 74.26 36.05 55.42
N LYS A 102 73.72 35.98 56.64
CA LYS A 102 73.69 34.76 57.45
C LYS A 102 72.40 33.97 57.23
N PHE A 103 72.51 32.79 56.62
CA PHE A 103 71.42 31.82 56.57
C PHE A 103 71.44 30.90 57.78
N ASN A 104 70.26 30.62 58.36
CA ASN A 104 70.11 29.58 59.35
C ASN A 104 69.89 28.24 58.61
N ALA A 105 70.90 27.37 58.61
CA ALA A 105 70.86 26.07 57.91
C ALA A 105 69.66 25.20 58.35
N LYS A 106 69.26 25.24 59.63
CA LYS A 106 68.06 24.53 60.10
C LYS A 106 66.78 25.10 59.49
N LYS A 107 66.70 26.43 59.37
CA LYS A 107 65.56 27.11 58.75
C LYS A 107 65.49 26.83 57.24
N MET A 108 66.61 26.83 56.53
CA MET A 108 66.64 26.50 55.10
C MET A 108 66.20 25.06 54.84
N LYS A 109 66.71 24.09 55.60
CA LYS A 109 66.25 22.69 55.51
C LYS A 109 64.76 22.53 55.85
N LYS A 110 64.24 23.34 56.78
CA LYS A 110 62.81 23.36 57.12
C LYS A 110 61.98 23.88 55.93
N LEU A 111 62.39 25.00 55.33
CA LEU A 111 61.72 25.60 54.17
C LEU A 111 61.75 24.67 52.95
N GLU A 112 62.87 23.98 52.72
CA GLU A 112 62.98 22.96 51.66
C GLU A 112 61.97 21.83 51.87
N LYS A 113 61.86 21.29 53.09
CA LYS A 113 60.86 20.27 53.43
C LYS A 113 59.43 20.78 53.33
N GLU A 114 59.16 22.00 53.78
CA GLU A 114 57.83 22.62 53.65
C GLU A 114 57.45 22.81 52.18
N TYR A 115 58.40 23.22 51.33
CA TYR A 115 58.18 23.35 49.89
C TYR A 115 57.93 21.99 49.21
N THR A 116 58.68 20.94 49.55
CA THR A 116 58.45 19.61 48.97
C THR A 116 57.09 19.05 49.38
N VAL A 117 56.68 19.21 50.65
CA VAL A 117 55.35 18.82 51.12
C VAL A 117 54.26 19.60 50.41
N MET A 118 54.41 20.93 50.29
CA MET A 118 53.46 21.77 49.54
C MET A 118 53.32 21.29 48.09
N LYS A 119 54.43 21.03 47.40
CA LYS A 119 54.43 20.58 46.00
C LYS A 119 53.79 19.20 45.82
N ILE A 120 54.02 18.28 46.76
CA ILE A 120 53.36 16.97 46.77
C ILE A 120 51.85 17.16 46.95
N LYS A 121 51.43 18.00 47.90
CA LYS A 121 50.02 18.29 48.15
C LYS A 121 49.34 18.95 46.95
N GLU A 122 49.99 19.92 46.30
CA GLU A 122 49.48 20.54 45.07
C GLU A 122 49.32 19.51 43.94
N GLN A 123 50.25 18.55 43.82
CA GLN A 123 50.16 17.48 42.85
C GLN A 123 49.01 16.51 43.16
N GLU A 124 48.81 16.16 44.44
CA GLU A 124 47.67 15.35 44.91
C GLU A 124 46.34 16.06 44.61
N GLU A 125 46.22 17.34 44.96
CA GLU A 125 45.04 18.17 44.68
C GLU A 125 44.78 18.28 43.16
N MET A 126 45.82 18.39 42.33
CA MET A 126 45.71 18.38 40.87
C MET A 126 45.21 17.04 40.33
N VAL A 127 45.65 15.91 40.89
CA VAL A 127 45.18 14.57 40.52
C VAL A 127 43.73 14.39 40.93
N GLU A 128 43.36 14.80 42.14
CA GLU A 128 41.99 14.74 42.64
C GLU A 128 41.05 15.62 41.80
N LEU A 129 41.46 16.84 41.45
CA LEU A 129 40.70 17.73 40.58
C LEU A 129 40.46 17.11 39.20
N ARG A 130 41.46 16.44 38.61
CA ARG A 130 41.29 15.72 37.33
C ARG A 130 40.30 14.58 37.47
N ARG A 131 40.39 13.79 38.54
CA ARG A 131 39.43 12.71 38.83
C ARG A 131 38.01 13.24 38.96
N LEU A 132 37.81 14.27 39.78
CA LEU A 132 36.50 14.89 40.00
C LEU A 132 35.92 15.51 38.72
N ARG A 133 36.75 16.09 37.85
CA ARG A 133 36.30 16.59 36.54
C ARG A 133 35.82 15.48 35.62
N SER A 134 36.54 14.35 35.58
CA SER A 134 36.13 13.18 34.80
C SER A 134 34.84 12.58 35.33
N GLU A 135 34.70 12.44 36.65
CA GLU A 135 33.49 11.93 37.29
C GLU A 135 32.29 12.85 37.05
N ASN A 136 32.45 14.17 37.20
CA ASN A 136 31.40 15.13 36.90
C ASN A 136 30.95 15.08 35.43
N ARG A 137 31.88 14.85 34.50
CA ARG A 137 31.53 14.69 33.07
C ARG A 137 30.64 13.46 32.87
N LEU A 138 30.99 12.33 33.48
CA LEU A 138 30.20 11.11 33.38
C LEU A 138 28.82 11.26 34.04
N LEU A 139 28.75 11.92 35.20
CA LEU A 139 27.49 12.20 35.88
C LEU A 139 26.57 13.09 35.04
N ARG A 140 27.10 14.13 34.39
CA ARG A 140 26.33 14.97 33.47
C ARG A 140 25.77 14.18 32.29
N GLN A 141 26.59 13.33 31.67
CA GLN A 141 26.12 12.44 30.60
C GLN A 141 25.02 11.49 31.08
N ARG A 142 25.13 10.98 32.30
CA ARG A 142 24.09 10.11 32.90
C ARG A 142 22.78 10.88 33.11
N VAL A 143 22.85 12.11 33.59
CA VAL A 143 21.68 12.98 33.77
C VAL A 143 21.02 13.29 32.42
N GLU A 144 21.80 13.68 31.41
CA GLU A 144 21.29 13.95 30.06
C GLU A 144 20.57 12.73 29.46
N LEU A 145 21.13 11.52 29.62
CA LEU A 145 20.48 10.29 29.16
C LEU A 145 19.15 10.03 29.90
N LEU A 146 19.13 10.18 31.22
CA LEU A 146 17.91 9.98 32.01
C LEU A 146 16.83 11.03 31.68
N GLU A 147 17.22 12.28 31.43
CA GLU A 147 16.31 13.33 30.98
C GLU A 147 15.72 13.02 29.60
N ALA A 148 16.54 12.52 28.67
CA ALA A 148 16.07 12.08 27.36
C ALA A 148 15.08 10.90 27.46
N GLU A 149 15.40 9.88 28.26
CA GLU A 149 14.50 8.75 28.52
C GLU A 149 13.17 9.21 29.16
N SER A 150 13.24 10.11 30.13
CA SER A 150 12.06 10.69 30.77
C SER A 150 11.19 11.47 29.78
N SER A 151 11.80 12.28 28.90
CA SER A 151 11.09 13.01 27.84
C SER A 151 10.41 12.05 26.86
N GLU A 152 11.11 10.99 26.45
CA GLU A 152 10.56 10.01 25.52
C GLU A 152 9.37 9.26 26.12
N LEU A 153 9.45 8.89 27.40
CA LEU A 153 8.33 8.26 28.11
C LEU A 153 7.12 9.20 28.21
N ALA A 154 7.35 10.49 28.48
CA ALA A 154 6.29 11.50 28.49
C ALA A 154 5.62 11.62 27.11
N ASP A 155 6.40 11.69 26.04
CA ASP A 155 5.88 11.77 24.67
C ASP A 155 5.07 10.52 24.28
N ARG A 156 5.54 9.32 24.67
CA ARG A 156 4.77 8.08 24.45
C ARG A 156 3.44 8.10 25.19
N LEU A 157 3.42 8.60 26.43
CA LEU A 157 2.19 8.71 27.22
C LEU A 157 1.21 9.69 26.57
N VAL A 158 1.69 10.86 26.13
CA VAL A 158 0.87 11.86 25.43
C VAL A 158 0.30 11.28 24.14
N ARG A 159 1.13 10.63 23.31
CA ARG A 159 0.66 9.97 22.08
C ARG A 159 -0.39 8.90 22.37
N GLY A 160 -0.18 8.08 23.40
CA GLY A 160 -1.16 7.07 23.81
C GLY A 160 -2.48 7.68 24.28
N GLN A 161 -2.44 8.81 25.00
CA GLN A 161 -3.65 9.53 25.42
C GLN A 161 -4.38 10.16 24.23
N VAL A 162 -3.68 10.77 23.29
CA VAL A 162 -4.26 11.36 22.07
C VAL A 162 -4.91 10.27 21.21
N SER A 163 -4.20 9.17 20.94
CA SER A 163 -4.74 8.04 20.17
C SER A 163 -6.01 7.47 20.81
N ARG A 164 -6.03 7.31 22.15
CA ARG A 164 -7.23 6.87 22.86
C ARG A 164 -8.38 7.87 22.73
N ALA A 165 -8.12 9.17 22.83
CA ALA A 165 -9.13 10.19 22.69
C ALA A 165 -9.72 10.20 21.26
N GLU A 166 -8.87 10.06 20.24
CA GLU A 166 -9.28 9.93 18.84
C GLU A 166 -10.13 8.65 18.60
N GLU A 167 -9.73 7.52 19.19
CA GLU A 167 -10.52 6.28 19.16
C GLU A 167 -11.87 6.43 19.88
N GLU A 168 -11.91 7.10 21.02
CA GLU A 168 -13.14 7.39 21.76
C GLU A 168 -14.07 8.31 20.95
N GLU A 169 -13.54 9.34 20.28
CA GLU A 169 -14.30 10.25 19.40
C GLU A 169 -14.85 9.52 18.17
N THR A 170 -14.02 8.75 17.47
CA THR A 170 -14.47 7.97 16.30
C THR A 170 -15.52 6.93 16.68
N THR A 171 -15.34 6.24 17.81
CA THR A 171 -16.33 5.30 18.34
C THR A 171 -17.65 6.01 18.63
N PHE A 172 -17.61 7.20 19.23
CA PHE A 172 -18.81 7.99 19.48
C PHE A 172 -19.53 8.40 18.19
N VAL A 173 -18.79 8.86 17.18
CA VAL A 173 -19.36 9.21 15.87
C VAL A 173 -20.03 8.00 15.21
N VAL A 174 -19.34 6.85 15.18
CA VAL A 174 -19.89 5.60 14.61
C VAL A 174 -21.14 5.15 15.37
N GLN A 175 -21.14 5.22 16.71
CA GLN A 175 -22.33 4.91 17.51
C GLN A 175 -23.51 5.83 17.18
N ARG A 176 -23.25 7.13 16.99
CA ARG A 176 -24.28 8.11 16.62
C ARG A 176 -24.87 7.81 15.24
N GLU A 177 -24.02 7.54 14.24
CA GLU A 177 -24.46 7.20 12.88
C GLU A 177 -25.22 5.87 12.85
N LEU A 178 -24.75 4.87 13.60
CA LEU A 178 -25.42 3.58 13.71
C LEU A 178 -26.78 3.71 14.39
N ALA A 179 -26.92 4.58 15.40
CA ALA A 179 -28.22 4.89 16.00
C ALA A 179 -29.17 5.57 14.99
N ALA A 180 -28.67 6.54 14.21
CA ALA A 180 -29.46 7.19 13.16
C ALA A 180 -29.90 6.21 12.06
N LEU A 181 -29.00 5.33 11.60
CA LEU A 181 -29.30 4.27 10.64
C LEU A 181 -30.32 3.29 11.18
N ARG A 182 -30.21 2.88 12.45
CA ARG A 182 -31.21 2.03 13.10
C ARG A 182 -32.59 2.68 13.14
N HIS A 183 -32.66 3.97 13.46
CA HIS A 183 -33.93 4.69 13.45
C HIS A 183 -34.53 4.77 12.04
N SER A 184 -33.73 5.13 11.04
CA SER A 184 -34.18 5.17 9.65
C SER A 184 -34.62 3.78 9.16
N HIS A 185 -33.87 2.73 9.50
CA HIS A 185 -34.26 1.36 9.16
C HIS A 185 -35.62 1.00 9.77
N LEU A 186 -35.82 1.28 11.06
CA LEU A 186 -37.08 1.02 11.75
C LEU A 186 -38.26 1.75 11.08
N GLU A 187 -38.04 3.00 10.67
CA GLU A 187 -39.03 3.80 9.96
C GLU A 187 -39.35 3.22 8.57
N THR A 188 -38.33 2.82 7.81
CA THR A 188 -38.53 2.17 6.50
C THR A 188 -39.21 0.80 6.63
N THR A 189 -38.89 0.01 7.65
CA THR A 189 -39.56 -1.26 7.90
C THR A 189 -41.02 -1.04 8.28
N HIS A 190 -41.32 -0.03 9.09
CA HIS A 190 -42.70 0.32 9.43
C HIS A 190 -43.48 0.78 8.19
N GLN A 191 -42.88 1.60 7.32
CA GLN A 191 -43.48 1.99 6.05
C GLN A 191 -43.73 0.78 5.13
N LEU A 192 -42.81 -0.18 5.10
CA LEU A 192 -42.95 -1.43 4.34
C LEU A 192 -44.10 -2.28 4.88
N GLU A 193 -44.23 -2.41 6.21
CA GLU A 193 -45.34 -3.11 6.86
C GLU A 193 -46.68 -2.48 6.49
N LEU A 194 -46.78 -1.15 6.54
CA LEU A 194 -47.99 -0.42 6.13
C LEU A 194 -48.33 -0.66 4.65
N ALA A 195 -47.32 -0.61 3.76
CA ALA A 195 -47.52 -0.90 2.34
C ALA A 195 -47.95 -2.36 2.11
N HIS A 196 -47.40 -3.33 2.84
CA HIS A 196 -47.83 -4.72 2.79
C HIS A 196 -49.26 -4.91 3.29
N GLU A 197 -49.65 -4.22 4.37
CA GLU A 197 -51.04 -4.19 4.82
C GLU A 197 -51.99 -3.61 3.76
N GLU A 198 -51.58 -2.55 3.06
CA GLU A 198 -52.38 -2.00 1.96
C GLU A 198 -52.49 -2.97 0.79
N ILE A 199 -51.39 -3.61 0.39
CA ILE A 199 -51.37 -4.62 -0.67
C ILE A 199 -52.29 -5.79 -0.29
N THR A 200 -52.23 -6.29 0.95
CA THR A 200 -53.11 -7.38 1.41
C THR A 200 -54.57 -6.95 1.45
N LYS A 201 -54.88 -5.74 1.91
CA LYS A 201 -56.24 -5.17 1.84
C LYS A 201 -56.75 -5.07 0.39
N LEU A 202 -55.92 -4.61 -0.53
CA LEU A 202 -56.26 -4.52 -1.97
C LEU A 202 -56.43 -5.91 -2.60
N SER A 203 -55.56 -6.86 -2.25
CA SER A 203 -55.62 -8.25 -2.73
C SER A 203 -56.89 -8.95 -2.26
N LEU A 204 -57.30 -8.74 -1.00
CA LEU A 204 -58.58 -9.23 -0.48
C LEU A 204 -59.77 -8.64 -1.23
N LYS A 205 -59.75 -7.34 -1.54
CA LYS A 205 -60.80 -6.69 -2.35
C LYS A 205 -60.86 -7.25 -3.77
N LEU A 206 -59.71 -7.47 -4.40
CA LEU A 206 -59.62 -8.12 -5.72
C LEU A 206 -60.19 -9.54 -5.67
N GLN A 207 -59.79 -10.34 -4.69
CA GLN A 207 -60.29 -11.71 -4.53
C GLN A 207 -61.81 -11.76 -4.28
N GLN A 208 -62.36 -10.84 -3.47
CA GLN A 208 -63.81 -10.74 -3.27
C GLN A 208 -64.53 -10.37 -4.57
N ASN A 209 -63.95 -9.46 -5.37
CA ASN A 209 -64.51 -9.07 -6.66
C ASN A 209 -64.43 -10.21 -7.69
N ASP A 210 -63.32 -10.94 -7.73
CA ASP A 210 -63.12 -12.12 -8.59
C ASP A 210 -64.11 -13.23 -8.22
N ASN A 211 -64.30 -13.51 -6.93
CA ASN A 211 -65.30 -14.48 -6.47
C ASN A 211 -66.73 -14.08 -6.86
N SER A 212 -67.06 -12.77 -6.75
CA SER A 212 -68.36 -12.25 -7.19
C SER A 212 -68.53 -12.37 -8.71
N CYS A 213 -67.46 -12.13 -9.47
CA CYS A 213 -67.47 -12.23 -10.92
C CYS A 213 -67.55 -13.69 -11.38
N GLN A 214 -66.85 -14.61 -10.70
CA GLN A 214 -66.94 -16.06 -10.94
C GLN A 214 -68.34 -16.60 -10.64
N SER A 215 -68.94 -16.23 -9.51
CA SER A 215 -70.32 -16.64 -9.18
C SER A 215 -71.31 -16.14 -10.23
N SER A 216 -71.15 -14.90 -10.72
CA SER A 216 -71.99 -14.37 -11.81
C SER A 216 -71.73 -15.08 -13.14
N LEU A 217 -70.49 -15.48 -13.42
CA LEU A 217 -70.12 -16.20 -14.66
C LEU A 217 -70.66 -17.64 -14.66
N GLU A 218 -70.59 -18.34 -13.52
CA GLU A 218 -71.16 -19.69 -13.34
C GLU A 218 -72.69 -19.67 -13.51
N GLU A 219 -73.39 -18.67 -12.97
CA GLU A 219 -74.83 -18.49 -13.21
C GLU A 219 -75.17 -18.29 -14.70
N MET A 220 -74.32 -17.56 -15.43
CA MET A 220 -74.50 -17.33 -16.87
C MET A 220 -74.21 -18.59 -17.69
N SER A 221 -73.20 -19.38 -17.32
CA SER A 221 -72.88 -20.63 -18.04
C SER A 221 -73.97 -21.69 -17.84
N ALA A 222 -74.49 -21.84 -16.62
CA ALA A 222 -75.59 -22.77 -16.33
C ALA A 222 -76.87 -22.43 -17.12
N LYS A 223 -77.17 -21.14 -17.29
CA LYS A 223 -78.29 -20.68 -18.14
C LYS A 223 -78.05 -20.97 -19.62
N GLN A 224 -76.82 -20.85 -20.09
CA GLN A 224 -76.45 -21.17 -21.48
C GLN A 224 -76.61 -22.66 -21.79
N GLU A 225 -76.19 -23.56 -20.89
CA GLU A 225 -76.39 -25.02 -21.04
C GLU A 225 -77.87 -25.41 -21.03
N GLN A 226 -78.69 -24.78 -20.18
CA GLN A 226 -80.13 -25.01 -20.18
C GLN A 226 -80.80 -24.56 -21.49
N LEU A 227 -80.28 -23.50 -22.12
CA LEU A 227 -80.76 -23.04 -23.42
C LEU A 227 -80.40 -24.04 -24.53
N SER A 228 -79.17 -24.54 -24.59
CA SER A 228 -78.77 -25.51 -25.61
C SER A 228 -79.57 -26.81 -25.52
N GLN A 229 -79.81 -27.32 -24.31
CA GLN A 229 -80.64 -28.51 -24.09
C GLN A 229 -82.08 -28.32 -24.59
N LYS A 230 -82.65 -27.12 -24.44
CA LYS A 230 -83.98 -26.80 -24.98
C LYS A 230 -83.97 -26.72 -26.50
N GLU A 231 -82.94 -26.14 -27.10
CA GLU A 231 -82.79 -26.09 -28.56
C GLU A 231 -82.68 -27.49 -29.18
N GLU A 232 -81.91 -28.40 -28.57
CA GLU A 232 -81.80 -29.80 -28.99
C GLU A 232 -83.14 -30.54 -28.88
N LEU A 233 -83.89 -30.32 -27.80
CA LEU A 233 -85.22 -30.92 -27.63
C LEU A 233 -86.20 -30.43 -28.71
N VAL A 234 -86.18 -29.14 -29.04
CA VAL A 234 -87.00 -28.57 -30.11
C VAL A 234 -86.66 -29.21 -31.46
N SER A 235 -85.38 -29.41 -31.75
CA SER A 235 -84.92 -30.09 -32.97
C SER A 235 -85.44 -31.53 -33.07
N CYS A 236 -85.38 -32.30 -31.97
CA CYS A 236 -85.94 -33.66 -31.91
C CYS A 236 -87.45 -33.71 -32.16
N LEU A 237 -88.20 -32.77 -31.57
CA LEU A 237 -89.66 -32.68 -31.77
C LEU A 237 -90.01 -32.29 -33.20
N GLN A 238 -89.24 -31.40 -33.83
CA GLN A 238 -89.40 -31.05 -35.25
C GLN A 238 -89.19 -32.27 -36.16
N ALA A 239 -88.16 -33.10 -35.90
CA ALA A 239 -87.91 -34.32 -36.66
C ALA A 239 -89.05 -35.34 -36.53
N GLN A 240 -89.62 -35.51 -35.33
CA GLN A 240 -90.76 -36.39 -35.11
C GLN A 240 -92.02 -35.91 -35.84
N LEU A 241 -92.29 -34.60 -35.84
CA LEU A 241 -93.42 -34.02 -36.58
C LEU A 241 -93.33 -34.28 -38.09
N VAL A 242 -92.14 -34.13 -38.68
CA VAL A 242 -91.90 -34.41 -40.10
C VAL A 242 -92.18 -35.88 -40.43
N LYS A 243 -91.73 -36.81 -39.57
CA LYS A 243 -91.95 -38.24 -39.74
C LYS A 243 -93.44 -38.61 -39.72
N GLU A 244 -94.20 -37.99 -38.82
CA GLU A 244 -95.63 -38.29 -38.68
C GLU A 244 -96.47 -37.73 -39.83
N ARG A 245 -96.08 -36.54 -40.35
CA ARG A 245 -96.68 -36.00 -41.58
C ARG A 245 -96.43 -36.89 -42.80
N LEU A 246 -95.24 -37.50 -42.90
CA LEU A 246 -94.91 -38.43 -43.98
C LEU A 246 -95.80 -39.69 -43.92
N ARG A 247 -95.95 -40.28 -42.72
CA ARG A 247 -96.80 -41.46 -42.48
C ARG A 247 -98.28 -41.20 -42.81
N GLN A 248 -98.77 -39.99 -42.54
CA GLN A 248 -100.13 -39.60 -42.85
C GLN A 248 -100.36 -39.53 -44.38
N ALA A 249 -99.40 -38.99 -45.14
CA ALA A 249 -99.48 -38.92 -46.60
C ALA A 249 -99.47 -40.31 -47.27
N GLU A 250 -98.73 -41.28 -46.71
CA GLU A 250 -98.69 -42.67 -47.20
C GLU A 250 -100.04 -43.38 -47.01
N ASN A 251 -100.71 -43.17 -45.86
CA ASN A 251 -102.04 -43.73 -45.60
C ASN A 251 -103.11 -43.15 -46.55
N ASP A 252 -103.05 -41.85 -46.85
CA ASP A 252 -103.99 -41.19 -47.77
C ASP A 252 -103.82 -41.64 -49.23
N ALA A 253 -102.63 -42.12 -49.63
CA ALA A 253 -102.43 -42.77 -50.92
C ALA A 253 -103.10 -44.15 -50.95
N LEU A 254 -102.95 -44.95 -49.89
CA LEU A 254 -103.50 -46.29 -49.80
C LEU A 254 -105.05 -46.31 -49.83
N ILE A 255 -105.69 -45.30 -49.22
CA ILE A 255 -107.15 -45.14 -49.24
C ILE A 255 -107.68 -44.82 -50.65
N ARG A 256 -106.93 -44.09 -51.48
CA ARG A 256 -107.33 -43.77 -52.85
C ARG A 256 -107.34 -45.01 -53.74
N ASP A 257 -106.33 -45.87 -53.62
CA ASP A 257 -106.23 -47.10 -54.42
C ASP A 257 -107.34 -48.11 -54.07
N LEU A 258 -107.71 -48.22 -52.79
CA LEU A 258 -108.82 -49.09 -52.36
C LEU A 258 -110.19 -48.60 -52.87
N ARG A 259 -110.38 -47.28 -53.07
CA ARG A 259 -111.63 -46.73 -53.62
C ARG A 259 -111.77 -46.98 -55.12
N ALA A 260 -110.67 -46.92 -55.88
CA ALA A 260 -110.68 -47.23 -57.32
C ALA A 260 -111.06 -48.70 -57.59
N ARG A 261 -110.62 -49.62 -56.74
CA ARG A 261 -110.92 -51.07 -56.88
C ARG A 261 -112.38 -51.44 -56.61
N ILE A 262 -113.12 -50.62 -55.86
CA ILE A 262 -114.54 -50.85 -55.56
C ILE A 262 -115.42 -50.42 -56.74
N GLN A 263 -115.10 -49.32 -57.43
CA GLN A 263 -115.85 -48.87 -58.61
C GLN A 263 -115.79 -49.88 -59.77
N GLU A 264 -114.63 -50.50 -59.98
CA GLU A 264 -114.42 -51.51 -61.04
C GLU A 264 -115.33 -52.75 -60.85
N LEU A 265 -115.55 -53.18 -59.60
CA LEU A 265 -116.38 -54.35 -59.28
C LEU A 265 -117.89 -54.06 -59.32
N GLU A 266 -118.30 -52.79 -59.31
CA GLU A 266 -119.70 -52.38 -59.42
C GLU A 266 -120.18 -52.30 -60.89
N GLU A 267 -119.29 -51.99 -61.84
CA GLU A 267 -119.61 -51.93 -63.27
C GLU A 267 -119.79 -53.32 -63.90
N ASP A 268 -119.01 -54.32 -63.49
CA ASP A 268 -119.10 -55.71 -63.97
C ASP A 268 -120.39 -56.44 -63.53
N LYS A 269 -121.09 -55.94 -62.50
CA LYS A 269 -122.35 -56.52 -62.01
C LYS A 269 -123.58 -55.99 -62.77
N LYS A 270 -123.44 -54.87 -63.48
CA LYS A 270 -124.52 -54.19 -64.21
C LYS A 270 -124.70 -54.72 -65.65
N THR A 271 -123.64 -55.26 -66.24
CA THR A 271 -123.61 -55.74 -67.64
C THR A 271 -124.11 -57.18 -67.85
N LEU A 272 -124.36 -57.94 -66.77
CA LEU A 272 -124.75 -59.37 -66.82
C LEU A 272 -126.24 -59.66 -66.51
N ARG A 273 -127.13 -58.65 -66.45
CA ARG A 273 -128.56 -58.83 -66.10
C ARG A 273 -129.62 -58.31 -67.09
N GLU A 274 -129.31 -57.79 -68.27
CA GLU A 274 -130.34 -57.25 -69.20
C GLU A 274 -130.23 -57.73 -70.67
N SER A 275 -130.95 -58.84 -70.95
CA SER A 275 -131.77 -59.16 -72.14
C SER A 275 -131.21 -59.81 -73.44
N THR A 276 -132.07 -60.67 -73.99
CA THR A 276 -132.02 -61.48 -75.22
C THR A 276 -133.16 -61.09 -76.20
N VAL A 277 -133.07 -61.56 -77.46
CA VAL A 277 -134.11 -61.84 -78.51
C VAL A 277 -134.28 -60.85 -79.70
N ASP A 278 -133.67 -61.22 -80.83
CA ASP A 278 -134.23 -61.55 -82.17
C ASP A 278 -135.21 -60.66 -82.99
N ASN A 279 -134.81 -60.45 -84.26
CA ASN A 279 -135.54 -60.64 -85.52
C ASN A 279 -136.13 -59.50 -86.42
N SER A 280 -135.72 -59.64 -87.69
CA SER A 280 -136.39 -59.33 -88.97
C SER A 280 -136.70 -57.89 -89.40
N VAL A 281 -135.94 -57.45 -90.41
CA VAL A 281 -136.40 -57.15 -91.79
C VAL A 281 -137.81 -56.55 -91.91
N ALA A 282 -137.85 -55.39 -92.58
CA ALA A 282 -139.03 -54.80 -93.19
C ALA A 282 -139.79 -53.71 -92.40
N HIS A 283 -139.04 -52.82 -91.73
CA HIS A 283 -139.21 -51.38 -92.00
C HIS A 283 -138.08 -50.95 -92.94
N LEU A 284 -138.03 -51.51 -94.14
CA LEU A 284 -138.75 -50.95 -95.28
C LEU A 284 -138.50 -49.44 -95.32
N GLN A 285 -137.56 -49.05 -96.17
CA GLN A 285 -137.90 -48.70 -97.55
C GLN A 285 -138.68 -47.38 -97.66
N GLU A 286 -138.93 -46.66 -96.57
CA GLU A 286 -139.63 -45.38 -96.63
C GLU A 286 -138.75 -44.12 -96.44
N GLU A 287 -137.42 -44.22 -96.27
CA GLU A 287 -136.53 -43.06 -96.53
C GLU A 287 -135.27 -43.33 -97.37
N LEU A 288 -135.36 -44.35 -98.24
CA LEU A 288 -134.60 -44.41 -99.51
C LEU A 288 -134.99 -43.25 -100.50
N ILE A 289 -135.85 -42.31 -100.10
CA ILE A 289 -136.34 -41.19 -100.94
C ILE A 289 -135.88 -39.81 -100.41
N ALA A 290 -135.02 -39.75 -99.39
CA ALA A 290 -134.23 -38.52 -99.12
C ALA A 290 -132.99 -38.37 -100.01
N VAL A 291 -132.90 -39.20 -101.06
CA VAL A 291 -132.53 -38.74 -102.40
C VAL A 291 -131.15 -38.09 -102.46
N LYS A 292 -130.14 -38.83 -102.93
CA LYS A 292 -129.84 -38.90 -104.37
C LYS A 292 -129.75 -37.55 -105.12
N LEU A 293 -129.58 -36.44 -104.41
CA LEU A 293 -129.36 -35.08 -104.91
C LEU A 293 -128.14 -34.40 -104.28
N ARG A 294 -127.31 -35.08 -103.48
CA ARG A 294 -126.01 -34.52 -103.06
C ARG A 294 -124.77 -35.37 -103.34
N GLU A 295 -124.94 -36.41 -104.15
CA GLU A 295 -123.84 -37.24 -104.71
C GLU A 295 -123.48 -36.86 -106.18
N ALA A 296 -123.99 -35.74 -106.73
CA ALA A 296 -123.83 -35.41 -108.16
C ALA A 296 -122.87 -34.24 -108.50
N GLU A 297 -122.20 -33.58 -107.54
CA GLU A 297 -121.43 -32.35 -107.84
C GLU A 297 -119.96 -32.27 -107.41
N ALA A 298 -119.32 -33.30 -106.84
CA ALA A 298 -117.86 -33.18 -106.62
C ALA A 298 -117.06 -34.48 -106.72
N ASN A 299 -117.52 -35.41 -107.57
CA ASN A 299 -116.73 -36.53 -108.07
C ASN A 299 -115.96 -36.17 -109.36
N LEU A 300 -115.54 -34.91 -109.52
CA LEU A 300 -114.91 -34.37 -110.72
C LEU A 300 -113.65 -33.53 -110.45
N SER A 301 -112.71 -34.10 -109.69
CA SER A 301 -111.28 -33.86 -109.93
C SER A 301 -110.40 -35.05 -109.48
N LEU A 302 -110.88 -36.27 -109.75
CA LEU A 302 -110.28 -37.58 -109.46
C LEU A 302 -109.03 -37.91 -110.31
N LYS A 303 -108.70 -37.12 -111.34
CA LYS A 303 -107.86 -37.65 -112.44
C LYS A 303 -106.83 -36.67 -112.97
N GLU A 304 -106.35 -35.79 -112.12
CA GLU A 304 -105.22 -34.90 -112.43
C GLU A 304 -104.04 -35.17 -111.50
N LEU A 305 -103.42 -36.31 -111.78
CA LEU A 305 -101.97 -36.48 -111.78
C LEU A 305 -101.33 -37.23 -110.59
N ARG A 306 -101.87 -38.42 -110.32
CA ARG A 306 -101.02 -39.61 -110.06
C ARG A 306 -100.15 -40.04 -111.27
N GLN A 307 -100.01 -39.19 -112.29
CA GLN A 307 -99.36 -39.55 -113.56
C GLN A 307 -98.61 -38.38 -114.25
N ARG A 308 -98.06 -37.46 -113.44
CA ARG A 308 -96.79 -36.76 -113.69
C ARG A 308 -95.94 -36.99 -112.44
N VAL A 309 -95.78 -38.24 -111.97
CA VAL A 309 -94.78 -39.17 -112.53
C VAL A 309 -93.46 -38.41 -112.58
N SER A 310 -92.50 -38.74 -111.71
CA SER A 310 -91.62 -39.89 -111.93
C SER A 310 -90.83 -39.83 -113.26
N GLU A 311 -91.03 -38.78 -114.07
CA GLU A 311 -90.43 -38.44 -115.36
C GLU A 311 -90.52 -36.90 -115.45
N LEU A 312 -89.86 -36.15 -114.59
CA LEU A 312 -88.59 -35.46 -114.87
C LEU A 312 -87.84 -35.29 -113.52
N GLY A 313 -87.50 -36.31 -112.75
CA GLY A 313 -86.83 -37.51 -113.23
C GLY A 313 -85.51 -37.10 -113.86
N ALA A 314 -84.44 -37.06 -113.08
CA ALA A 314 -83.07 -37.13 -113.59
C ALA A 314 -82.60 -35.99 -114.54
N GLN A 315 -83.46 -35.03 -114.89
CA GLN A 315 -83.14 -33.80 -115.59
C GLN A 315 -83.17 -32.70 -114.53
N TRP A 316 -82.12 -32.43 -113.76
CA TRP A 316 -80.92 -31.83 -114.33
C TRP A 316 -79.93 -31.58 -113.19
N GLN A 317 -79.56 -32.64 -112.48
CA GLN A 317 -78.38 -32.70 -111.61
C GLN A 317 -77.07 -32.57 -112.42
N ARG A 318 -77.08 -31.87 -113.58
CA ARG A 318 -75.92 -31.77 -114.46
C ARG A 318 -75.91 -30.69 -115.55
N HIS A 319 -76.71 -29.65 -115.46
CA HIS A 319 -76.40 -28.41 -116.20
C HIS A 319 -76.74 -27.25 -115.26
N LEU A 320 -75.84 -26.92 -114.35
CA LEU A 320 -74.47 -26.54 -114.69
C LEU A 320 -74.55 -25.43 -115.72
N GLN A 321 -74.11 -24.28 -115.24
CA GLN A 321 -73.64 -23.17 -116.03
C GLN A 321 -74.74 -22.40 -116.76
N GLU A 322 -74.59 -21.08 -116.62
CA GLU A 322 -75.19 -20.07 -117.48
C GLU A 322 -76.68 -19.85 -117.19
N HIS A 323 -77.14 -18.72 -116.70
CA HIS A 323 -76.62 -17.36 -116.83
C HIS A 323 -77.45 -16.53 -115.82
N ARG A 324 -76.79 -15.73 -114.97
CA ARG A 324 -76.76 -14.25 -115.09
C ARG A 324 -78.13 -13.62 -114.74
N VAL A 325 -78.26 -12.80 -113.70
CA VAL A 325 -77.73 -11.44 -113.59
C VAL A 325 -78.09 -10.96 -112.17
N GLU A 326 -77.10 -10.60 -111.34
CA GLU A 326 -76.73 -9.24 -110.91
C GLU A 326 -77.75 -8.60 -109.94
N SER A 327 -77.35 -7.96 -108.83
CA SER A 327 -76.19 -7.07 -108.74
C SER A 327 -75.68 -6.86 -107.30
N PRO A 328 -74.39 -6.48 -107.17
CA PRO A 328 -73.56 -6.47 -105.95
C PRO A 328 -73.16 -4.99 -105.66
N PRO A 329 -71.92 -4.56 -105.31
CA PRO A 329 -70.70 -5.20 -104.74
C PRO A 329 -70.13 -4.42 -103.51
N ALA A 330 -69.32 -4.96 -102.59
CA ALA A 330 -67.89 -5.41 -102.65
C ALA A 330 -66.86 -4.25 -102.81
N PRO A 331 -65.53 -4.40 -102.60
CA PRO A 331 -64.74 -5.34 -101.79
C PRO A 331 -63.39 -4.78 -101.19
N ASP A 332 -62.66 -5.66 -100.49
CA ASP A 332 -61.20 -5.97 -100.52
C ASP A 332 -60.04 -5.03 -100.06
N SER A 333 -59.23 -5.63 -99.18
CA SER A 333 -57.76 -5.84 -99.23
C SER A 333 -56.75 -4.73 -98.83
N THR A 334 -55.67 -5.23 -98.19
CA THR A 334 -54.29 -4.71 -97.94
C THR A 334 -53.67 -3.80 -99.04
N PRO A 335 -52.43 -3.22 -98.93
CA PRO A 335 -51.53 -2.79 -97.82
C PRO A 335 -50.87 -1.37 -98.00
N LYS A 336 -50.07 -0.93 -97.00
CA LYS A 336 -48.87 -0.03 -97.03
C LYS A 336 -48.90 1.43 -97.61
N LYS A 337 -48.34 2.33 -96.76
CA LYS A 337 -47.30 3.37 -97.01
C LYS A 337 -47.68 4.84 -97.33
N ILE A 338 -47.02 5.73 -96.54
CA ILE A 338 -46.37 7.02 -96.91
C ILE A 338 -47.12 8.34 -96.61
N VAL A 339 -46.58 9.02 -95.58
CA VAL A 339 -46.27 10.47 -95.46
C VAL A 339 -47.42 11.46 -95.21
N SER A 340 -47.54 11.87 -93.95
CA SER A 340 -47.69 13.29 -93.56
C SER A 340 -47.22 13.51 -92.12
N ASN A 341 -45.92 13.32 -91.90
CA ASN A 341 -45.17 14.29 -91.12
C ASN A 341 -45.38 15.66 -91.77
N LEU A 342 -45.80 16.62 -90.96
CA LEU A 342 -45.32 18.00 -90.93
C LEU A 342 -46.34 18.76 -90.05
N PHE A 343 -46.23 18.66 -88.72
CA PHE A 343 -46.65 19.71 -87.76
C PHE A 343 -46.43 19.36 -86.27
N TRP A 344 -45.80 18.22 -85.91
CA TRP A 344 -45.52 17.87 -84.49
C TRP A 344 -44.14 17.24 -84.22
N GLU A 345 -43.19 17.30 -85.16
CA GLU A 345 -41.90 16.60 -84.99
C GLU A 345 -40.82 17.47 -84.31
N ASN A 346 -40.96 18.80 -84.30
CA ASN A 346 -40.02 19.68 -83.60
C ASN A 346 -40.25 19.72 -82.08
N ARG A 347 -41.51 19.49 -81.64
CA ARG A 347 -41.85 19.44 -80.21
C ARG A 347 -41.46 18.09 -79.60
N SER A 348 -41.59 16.99 -80.34
CA SER A 348 -41.29 15.63 -79.86
C SER A 348 -39.80 15.35 -79.69
N HIS A 349 -38.94 15.86 -80.58
CA HIS A 349 -37.49 15.71 -80.47
C HIS A 349 -36.88 16.64 -79.41
N GLU A 350 -37.39 17.87 -79.27
CA GLU A 350 -37.02 18.72 -78.14
C GLU A 350 -37.52 18.11 -76.82
N THR A 351 -38.74 17.56 -76.76
CA THR A 351 -39.21 16.88 -75.53
C THR A 351 -38.46 15.60 -75.23
N GLN A 352 -38.11 14.77 -76.21
CA GLN A 352 -37.27 13.57 -75.99
C GLN A 352 -35.84 13.93 -75.59
N ARG A 353 -35.25 14.95 -76.22
CA ARG A 353 -33.91 15.44 -75.85
C ARG A 353 -33.91 16.05 -74.46
N LEU A 354 -34.94 16.82 -74.11
CA LEU A 354 -35.13 17.35 -72.76
C LEU A 354 -35.42 16.24 -71.75
N GLU A 355 -36.10 15.14 -72.13
CA GLU A 355 -36.29 13.95 -71.29
C GLU A 355 -34.98 13.16 -71.08
N GLU A 356 -34.15 13.01 -72.10
CA GLU A 356 -32.82 12.40 -71.99
C GLU A 356 -31.86 13.28 -71.17
N GLU A 357 -31.88 14.60 -71.36
CA GLU A 357 -31.14 15.58 -70.56
C GLU A 357 -31.64 15.61 -69.10
N LEU A 358 -32.95 15.45 -68.87
CA LEU A 358 -33.56 15.29 -67.53
C LEU A 358 -33.14 13.96 -66.87
N MET A 359 -33.14 12.86 -67.63
CA MET A 359 -32.72 11.55 -67.10
C MET A 359 -31.23 11.53 -66.80
N THR A 360 -30.39 12.12 -67.64
CA THR A 360 -28.94 12.21 -67.39
C THR A 360 -28.61 13.16 -66.23
N THR A 361 -29.33 14.28 -66.08
CA THR A 361 -29.17 15.14 -64.89
C THR A 361 -29.65 14.45 -63.61
N ARG A 362 -30.76 13.70 -63.65
CA ARG A 362 -31.20 12.87 -62.53
C ARG A 362 -30.21 11.77 -62.17
N VAL A 363 -29.60 11.10 -63.15
CA VAL A 363 -28.56 10.09 -62.90
C VAL A 363 -27.35 10.73 -62.21
N LYS A 364 -26.88 11.89 -62.70
CA LYS A 364 -25.79 12.64 -62.06
C LYS A 364 -26.14 13.14 -60.66
N GLU A 365 -27.38 13.57 -60.44
CA GLU A 365 -27.88 13.97 -59.12
C GLU A 365 -27.90 12.78 -58.16
N ILE A 366 -28.38 11.61 -58.61
CA ILE A 366 -28.38 10.37 -57.84
C ILE A 366 -26.94 9.94 -57.54
N GLU A 367 -26.02 9.99 -58.50
CA GLU A 367 -24.59 9.70 -58.33
C GLU A 367 -23.96 10.61 -57.27
N ALA A 368 -24.19 11.93 -57.36
CA ALA A 368 -23.71 12.89 -56.36
C ALA A 368 -24.32 12.65 -54.97
N ILE A 369 -25.61 12.26 -54.90
CA ILE A 369 -26.26 11.91 -53.63
C ILE A 369 -25.66 10.61 -53.04
N THR A 370 -25.33 9.62 -53.87
CA THR A 370 -24.67 8.39 -53.42
C THR A 370 -23.25 8.67 -52.92
N GLU A 371 -22.45 9.46 -53.66
CA GLU A 371 -21.11 9.88 -53.23
C GLU A 371 -21.15 10.66 -51.91
N LEU A 372 -22.14 11.55 -51.74
CA LEU A 372 -22.30 12.32 -50.51
C LEU A 372 -22.69 11.43 -49.32
N LYS A 373 -23.48 10.37 -49.54
CA LYS A 373 -23.79 9.35 -48.51
C LYS A 373 -22.55 8.52 -48.14
N GLU A 374 -21.74 8.11 -49.12
CA GLU A 374 -20.48 7.39 -48.88
C GLU A 374 -19.48 8.25 -48.11
N LEU A 375 -19.30 9.52 -48.48
CA LEU A 375 -18.45 10.46 -47.76
C LEU A 375 -18.94 10.71 -46.33
N ARG A 376 -20.25 10.82 -46.11
CA ARG A 376 -20.82 10.94 -44.75
C ARG A 376 -20.54 9.70 -43.90
N LEU A 377 -20.68 8.50 -44.45
CA LEU A 377 -20.31 7.26 -43.75
C LEU A 377 -18.81 7.24 -43.43
N LYS A 378 -17.96 7.70 -44.36
CA LYS A 378 -16.51 7.78 -44.14
C LYS A 378 -16.13 8.77 -43.03
N VAL A 379 -16.79 9.92 -42.97
CA VAL A 379 -16.60 10.89 -41.87
C VAL A 379 -16.99 10.26 -40.53
N MET A 380 -18.12 9.56 -40.46
CA MET A 380 -18.58 8.91 -39.22
C MET A 380 -17.63 7.79 -38.77
N GLU A 381 -17.06 7.03 -39.71
CA GLU A 381 -16.02 6.02 -39.44
C GLU A 381 -14.72 6.66 -38.91
N LEU A 382 -14.29 7.79 -39.48
CA LEU A 382 -13.10 8.52 -39.00
C LEU A 382 -13.34 9.17 -37.63
N GLU A 383 -14.52 9.72 -37.37
CA GLU A 383 -14.90 10.28 -36.06
C GLU A 383 -14.88 9.21 -34.96
N THR A 384 -15.43 8.04 -35.23
CA THR A 384 -15.37 6.90 -34.30
C THR A 384 -13.94 6.39 -34.11
N GLN A 385 -13.13 6.34 -35.16
CA GLN A 385 -11.71 5.99 -35.05
C GLN A 385 -10.93 6.98 -34.18
N VAL A 386 -11.13 8.29 -34.37
CA VAL A 386 -10.52 9.34 -33.54
C VAL A 386 -10.98 9.22 -32.09
N GLN A 387 -12.26 8.95 -31.85
CA GLN A 387 -12.78 8.74 -30.49
C GLN A 387 -12.15 7.53 -29.81
N VAL A 388 -12.00 6.41 -30.52
CA VAL A 388 -11.35 5.19 -30.01
C VAL A 388 -9.87 5.45 -29.72
N SER A 389 -9.13 6.06 -30.65
CA SER A 389 -7.72 6.43 -30.45
C SER A 389 -7.56 7.42 -29.29
N GLY A 390 -8.45 8.39 -29.13
CA GLY A 390 -8.43 9.34 -28.02
C GLY A 390 -8.74 8.68 -26.67
N ASN A 391 -9.63 7.69 -26.63
CA ASN A 391 -9.87 6.88 -25.43
C ASN A 391 -8.66 6.01 -25.08
N GLN A 392 -8.00 5.44 -26.08
CA GLN A 392 -6.80 4.64 -25.87
C GLN A 392 -5.64 5.49 -25.33
N LEU A 393 -5.45 6.71 -25.87
CA LEU A 393 -4.44 7.64 -25.38
C LEU A 393 -4.69 8.03 -23.93
N ARG A 394 -5.96 8.32 -23.56
CA ARG A 394 -6.33 8.66 -22.19
C ARG A 394 -6.07 7.53 -21.19
N ARG A 395 -6.29 6.27 -21.59
CA ARG A 395 -5.94 5.10 -20.77
C ARG A 395 -4.43 5.00 -20.58
N GLN A 396 -3.66 5.14 -21.67
CA GLN A 396 -2.19 5.14 -21.61
C GLN A 396 -1.65 6.27 -20.73
N ASP A 397 -2.21 7.48 -20.81
CA ASP A 397 -1.82 8.60 -19.94
C ASP A 397 -2.12 8.31 -18.46
N GLN A 398 -3.25 7.66 -18.16
CA GLN A 398 -3.58 7.22 -16.80
C GLN A 398 -2.60 6.15 -16.30
N ASP A 399 -2.27 5.15 -17.12
CA ASP A 399 -1.31 4.10 -16.79
C ASP A 399 0.09 4.70 -16.57
N ILE A 400 0.53 5.63 -17.40
CA ILE A 400 1.80 6.35 -17.23
C ILE A 400 1.79 7.15 -15.93
N LYS A 401 0.67 7.79 -15.58
CA LYS A 401 0.55 8.53 -14.33
C LYS A 401 0.65 7.60 -13.11
N GLN A 402 -0.05 6.46 -13.14
CA GLN A 402 0.04 5.45 -12.08
C GLN A 402 1.47 4.92 -11.93
N LEU A 403 2.13 4.57 -13.04
CA LEU A 403 3.52 4.10 -13.02
C LEU A 403 4.49 5.16 -12.46
N ARG A 404 4.25 6.45 -12.71
CA ARG A 404 5.06 7.54 -12.12
C ARG A 404 4.85 7.65 -10.62
N GLU A 405 3.60 7.58 -10.15
CA GLU A 405 3.27 7.60 -8.72
C GLU A 405 3.88 6.37 -8.00
N GLU A 406 3.81 5.19 -8.61
CA GLU A 406 4.45 3.98 -8.11
C GLU A 406 5.96 4.11 -8.04
N LEU A 407 6.60 4.65 -9.10
CA LEU A 407 8.05 4.90 -9.14
C LEU A 407 8.48 5.90 -8.06
N GLU A 408 7.73 6.99 -7.87
CA GLU A 408 8.00 7.96 -6.80
C GLU A 408 7.85 7.31 -5.42
N SER A 409 6.81 6.51 -5.19
CA SER A 409 6.62 5.78 -3.94
C SER A 409 7.71 4.74 -3.68
N ALA A 410 8.27 4.13 -4.73
CA ALA A 410 9.37 3.19 -4.63
C ALA A 410 10.68 3.92 -4.32
N ALA A 411 10.91 5.07 -4.95
CA ALA A 411 12.08 5.91 -4.71
C ALA A 411 12.10 6.48 -3.28
N THR A 412 10.95 6.84 -2.71
CA THR A 412 10.88 7.25 -1.30
C THR A 412 11.20 6.10 -0.36
N ARG A 413 10.63 4.91 -0.59
CA ARG A 413 10.94 3.69 0.17
C ARG A 413 12.42 3.32 0.08
N GLU A 414 13.04 3.44 -1.09
CA GLU A 414 14.47 3.20 -1.27
C GLU A 414 15.32 4.19 -0.46
N LYS A 415 14.98 5.49 -0.49
CA LYS A 415 15.68 6.52 0.29
C LYS A 415 15.57 6.26 1.80
N GLU A 416 14.40 5.87 2.28
CA GLU A 416 14.19 5.51 3.69
C GLU A 416 14.98 4.27 4.09
N ALA A 417 14.99 3.22 3.25
CA ALA A 417 15.77 2.02 3.48
C ALA A 417 17.28 2.32 3.50
N ALA A 418 17.77 3.16 2.58
CA ALA A 418 19.15 3.60 2.53
C ALA A 418 19.55 4.44 3.76
N ALA A 419 18.64 5.29 4.26
CA ALA A 419 18.86 6.04 5.50
C ALA A 419 18.97 5.10 6.71
N LYS A 420 18.04 4.15 6.84
CA LYS A 420 18.09 3.11 7.89
C LYS A 420 19.38 2.30 7.83
N LEU A 421 19.84 1.92 6.63
CA LEU A 421 21.08 1.19 6.46
C LEU A 421 22.30 2.00 6.95
N ARG A 422 22.39 3.29 6.60
CA ARG A 422 23.48 4.15 7.09
C ARG A 422 23.45 4.30 8.61
N GLU A 423 22.26 4.45 9.20
CA GLU A 423 22.11 4.53 10.66
C GLU A 423 22.59 3.24 11.34
N GLN A 424 22.23 2.06 10.81
CA GLN A 424 22.74 0.79 11.34
C GLN A 424 24.25 0.64 11.16
N GLN A 425 24.81 1.12 10.05
CA GLN A 425 26.26 1.12 9.84
C GLN A 425 26.97 2.00 10.88
N HIS A 426 26.47 3.21 11.15
CA HIS A 426 27.03 4.07 12.20
C HIS A 426 26.93 3.43 13.59
N ARG A 427 25.79 2.83 13.93
CA ARG A 427 25.63 2.09 15.19
C ARG A 427 26.61 0.92 15.31
N TYR A 428 26.85 0.20 14.22
CA TYR A 428 27.81 -0.90 14.17
C TYR A 428 29.23 -0.39 14.42
N THR A 429 29.66 0.69 13.75
CA THR A 429 30.99 1.27 13.96
C THR A 429 31.18 1.79 15.38
N ASP A 430 30.14 2.36 15.98
CA ASP A 430 30.18 2.84 17.38
C ASP A 430 30.31 1.66 18.34
N LEU A 431 29.54 0.59 18.16
CA LEU A 431 29.66 -0.64 18.97
C LEU A 431 31.02 -1.31 18.80
N GLU A 432 31.55 -1.35 17.59
CA GLU A 432 32.89 -1.90 17.32
C GLU A 432 33.98 -1.08 18.04
N SER A 433 33.88 0.27 18.01
CA SER A 433 34.81 1.14 18.74
C SER A 433 34.74 0.94 20.25
N LYS A 434 33.52 0.88 20.82
CA LYS A 434 33.31 0.60 22.26
C LYS A 434 33.88 -0.75 22.67
N MET A 435 33.65 -1.79 21.86
CA MET A 435 34.19 -3.12 22.11
C MET A 435 35.73 -3.10 22.13
N LYS A 436 36.37 -2.36 21.20
CA LYS A 436 37.83 -2.21 21.17
C LYS A 436 38.34 -1.48 22.40
N ASP A 437 37.66 -0.41 22.83
CA ASP A 437 38.01 0.35 24.03
C ASP A 437 37.86 -0.50 25.31
N ASP A 438 36.75 -1.24 25.45
CA ASP A 438 36.50 -2.14 26.58
C ASP A 438 37.56 -3.24 26.67
N LEU A 439 37.96 -3.81 25.52
CA LEU A 439 39.02 -4.81 25.44
C LEU A 439 40.40 -4.23 25.79
N MET A 440 40.68 -2.99 25.37
CA MET A 440 41.90 -2.28 25.77
C MET A 440 41.91 -2.02 27.28
N MET A 441 40.80 -1.56 27.86
CA MET A 441 40.67 -1.32 29.30
C MET A 441 40.79 -2.61 30.11
N ALA A 442 40.23 -3.72 29.62
CA ALA A 442 40.42 -5.03 30.24
C ALA A 442 41.90 -5.44 30.27
N ARG A 443 42.61 -5.28 29.15
CA ARG A 443 44.06 -5.55 29.09
C ARG A 443 44.88 -4.68 30.03
N ILE A 444 44.51 -3.40 30.18
CA ILE A 444 45.18 -2.49 31.13
C ILE A 444 44.98 -2.99 32.56
N ARG A 445 43.75 -3.33 32.95
CA ARG A 445 43.46 -3.89 34.28
C ARG A 445 44.22 -5.19 34.55
N ASP A 446 44.27 -6.09 33.57
CA ASP A 446 45.02 -7.34 33.71
C ASP A 446 46.53 -7.07 33.89
N ALA A 447 47.08 -6.09 33.17
CA ALA A 447 48.47 -5.68 33.33
C ALA A 447 48.74 -5.04 34.69
N GLU A 448 47.84 -4.19 35.18
CA GLU A 448 47.90 -3.59 36.53
C GLU A 448 47.83 -4.66 37.63
N HIS A 449 46.93 -5.63 37.49
CA HIS A 449 46.83 -6.76 38.41
C HIS A 449 48.10 -7.62 38.39
N ALA A 450 48.63 -7.92 37.20
CA ALA A 450 49.89 -8.64 37.06
C ALA A 450 51.07 -7.88 37.71
N GLN A 451 51.13 -6.56 37.56
CA GLN A 451 52.12 -5.72 38.21
C GLN A 451 51.98 -5.76 39.74
N CYS A 452 50.78 -5.58 40.27
CA CYS A 452 50.50 -5.68 41.71
C CYS A 452 50.93 -7.04 42.28
N VAL A 453 50.64 -8.14 41.56
CA VAL A 453 51.06 -9.48 41.96
C VAL A 453 52.59 -9.59 41.97
N ALA A 454 53.27 -9.05 40.97
CA ALA A 454 54.73 -9.05 40.92
C ALA A 454 55.36 -8.23 42.07
N GLU A 455 54.80 -7.05 42.39
CA GLU A 455 55.25 -6.22 43.50
C GLU A 455 55.06 -6.91 44.86
N LEU A 456 53.90 -7.56 45.06
CA LEU A 456 53.62 -8.34 46.25
C LEU A 456 54.57 -9.55 46.36
N ALA A 457 54.80 -10.28 45.27
CA ALA A 457 55.76 -11.37 45.24
C ALA A 457 57.17 -10.90 45.61
N GLN A 458 57.63 -9.77 45.07
CA GLN A 458 58.92 -9.19 45.42
C GLN A 458 58.99 -8.80 46.90
N LYS A 459 57.89 -8.27 47.46
CA LYS A 459 57.81 -7.91 48.89
C LYS A 459 57.84 -9.16 49.78
N ILE A 460 57.14 -10.23 49.39
CA ILE A 460 57.19 -11.52 50.07
C ILE A 460 58.62 -12.05 50.08
N SER A 461 59.30 -12.11 48.92
CA SER A 461 60.69 -12.58 48.86
C SER A 461 61.65 -11.74 49.70
N ARG A 462 61.46 -10.41 49.77
CA ARG A 462 62.25 -9.55 50.69
C ARG A 462 62.01 -9.88 52.16
N LEU A 463 60.75 -10.15 52.53
CA LEU A 463 60.41 -10.53 53.90
C LEU A 463 60.94 -11.93 54.24
N GLU A 464 60.88 -12.87 53.31
CA GLU A 464 61.46 -14.21 53.44
C GLU A 464 62.97 -14.15 53.65
N LEU A 465 63.68 -13.35 52.84
CA LEU A 465 65.12 -13.10 53.01
C LEU A 465 65.42 -12.52 54.39
N LYS A 466 64.72 -11.46 54.80
CA LYS A 466 64.91 -10.85 56.11
C LYS A 466 64.62 -11.82 57.27
N ASN A 467 63.61 -12.69 57.10
CA ASN A 467 63.31 -13.72 58.09
C ASN A 467 64.45 -14.75 58.16
N SER A 468 65.01 -15.17 57.02
CA SER A 468 66.16 -16.06 56.99
C SER A 468 67.42 -15.43 57.62
N GLU A 469 67.66 -14.13 57.39
CA GLU A 469 68.74 -13.38 58.03
C GLU A 469 68.56 -13.33 59.56
N MET A 470 67.35 -13.03 60.04
CA MET A 470 67.05 -13.01 61.47
C MET A 470 67.23 -14.37 62.14
N VAL A 471 66.82 -15.45 61.47
CA VAL A 471 67.03 -16.82 61.97
C VAL A 471 68.52 -17.12 62.06
N ALA A 472 69.29 -16.83 61.01
CA ALA A 472 70.73 -17.03 61.01
C ALA A 472 71.45 -16.18 62.08
N GLU A 473 71.05 -14.92 62.28
CA GLU A 473 71.55 -14.08 63.38
C GLU A 473 71.22 -14.67 64.76
N GLY A 474 70.01 -15.20 64.93
CA GLY A 474 69.59 -15.88 66.16
C GLY A 474 70.43 -17.11 66.46
N GLU A 475 70.69 -17.95 65.45
CA GLU A 475 71.57 -19.12 65.56
C GLU A 475 73.01 -18.71 65.91
N LEU A 476 73.55 -17.66 65.26
CA LEU A 476 74.88 -17.14 65.57
C LEU A 476 74.99 -16.59 67.00
N ARG A 477 73.97 -15.88 67.48
CA ARG A 477 73.91 -15.40 68.87
C ARG A 477 73.85 -16.54 69.87
N SER A 478 73.04 -17.57 69.60
CA SER A 478 72.98 -18.77 70.45
C SER A 478 74.34 -19.46 70.53
N ASN A 479 75.03 -19.61 69.40
CA ASN A 479 76.36 -20.21 69.36
C ASN A 479 77.41 -19.37 70.10
N LEU A 480 77.33 -18.03 70.05
CA LEU A 480 78.19 -17.14 70.83
C LEU A 480 77.94 -17.29 72.33
N ASP A 481 76.68 -17.27 72.78
CA ASP A 481 76.33 -17.48 74.18
C ASP A 481 76.80 -18.85 74.68
N ASP A 482 76.69 -19.90 73.86
CA ASP A 482 77.17 -21.23 74.22
C ASP A 482 78.70 -21.31 74.22
N SER A 483 79.38 -20.62 73.30
CA SER A 483 80.84 -20.47 73.31
C SER A 483 81.33 -19.71 74.56
N ASP A 484 80.62 -18.66 74.98
CA ASP A 484 80.96 -17.90 76.19
C ASP A 484 80.73 -18.73 77.46
N LYS A 485 79.64 -19.51 77.53
CA LYS A 485 79.44 -20.48 78.63
C LYS A 485 80.54 -21.54 78.65
N VAL A 486 80.95 -22.07 77.50
CA VAL A 486 82.06 -23.03 77.41
C VAL A 486 83.36 -22.41 77.92
N ARG A 487 83.64 -21.14 77.57
CA ARG A 487 84.81 -20.40 78.06
C ARG A 487 84.76 -20.19 79.57
N GLU A 488 83.63 -19.77 80.13
CA GLU A 488 83.48 -19.66 81.60
C GLU A 488 83.67 -20.99 82.32
N LEU A 489 83.17 -22.10 81.75
CA LEU A 489 83.38 -23.44 82.32
C LEU A 489 84.84 -23.88 82.22
N GLN A 490 85.54 -23.53 81.13
CA GLN A 490 86.98 -23.77 80.98
C GLN A 490 87.78 -22.96 82.01
N ASP A 491 87.44 -21.70 82.24
CA ASP A 491 88.08 -20.85 83.25
C ASP A 491 87.84 -21.40 84.66
N LYS A 492 86.61 -21.80 84.99
CA LYS A 492 86.29 -22.49 86.26
C LYS A 492 87.03 -23.82 86.42
N MET A 493 87.18 -24.59 85.35
CA MET A 493 88.00 -25.82 85.38
C MET A 493 89.49 -25.50 85.56
N ALA A 494 90.00 -24.41 84.98
CA ALA A 494 91.37 -23.96 85.16
C ALA A 494 91.60 -23.47 86.59
N GLU A 495 90.65 -22.74 87.18
CA GLU A 495 90.66 -22.37 88.61
C GLU A 495 90.63 -23.60 89.51
N MET A 496 89.73 -24.56 89.29
CA MET A 496 89.71 -25.81 90.06
C MET A 496 91.00 -26.63 89.90
N LYS A 497 91.61 -26.64 88.70
CA LYS A 497 92.93 -27.25 88.48
C LYS A 497 94.07 -26.49 89.14
N ALA A 498 93.95 -25.18 89.32
CA ALA A 498 94.93 -24.35 90.02
C ALA A 498 94.80 -24.49 91.55
N GLU A 499 93.58 -24.67 92.07
CA GLU A 499 93.30 -24.93 93.48
C GLU A 499 93.73 -26.35 93.92
N PHE A 500 93.84 -27.29 92.98
CA PHE A 500 94.45 -28.60 93.19
C PHE A 500 95.63 -28.83 92.23
N PRO A 501 96.85 -28.35 92.56
CA PRO A 501 98.02 -28.69 91.78
C PRO A 501 98.22 -30.20 91.88
N THR A 502 98.21 -30.87 90.72
CA THR A 502 98.57 -32.29 90.62
C THR A 502 99.99 -32.48 91.15
N PRO A 503 100.23 -33.36 92.13
CA PRO A 503 101.58 -33.72 92.51
C PRO A 503 102.21 -34.55 91.39
N THR A 504 103.35 -34.08 90.88
CA THR A 504 104.30 -34.88 90.12
C THR A 504 104.84 -36.03 90.98
N SER A 505 104.59 -37.28 90.60
CA SER A 505 105.61 -38.36 90.57
C SER A 505 105.06 -39.70 90.07
N PRO A 506 105.94 -40.59 89.54
CA PRO A 506 105.62 -41.64 88.58
C PRO A 506 105.19 -42.96 89.25
N ASP A 507 104.85 -43.93 88.39
CA ASP A 507 104.47 -45.32 88.64
C ASP A 507 102.99 -45.58 88.94
N CYS A 508 102.24 -45.93 87.88
CA CYS A 508 101.39 -47.12 87.80
C CYS A 508 100.71 -47.20 86.42
N GLU A 509 101.20 -48.07 85.53
CA GLU A 509 100.31 -48.76 84.56
C GLU A 509 99.40 -49.70 85.37
N PRO A 510 98.09 -49.82 85.04
CA PRO A 510 97.63 -50.78 84.03
C PRO A 510 96.45 -50.17 83.21
N TRP A 511 96.09 -50.56 81.97
CA TRP A 511 95.66 -51.87 81.51
C TRP A 511 95.65 -51.87 79.96
N LYS A 512 96.46 -52.74 79.36
CA LYS A 512 96.14 -53.35 78.08
C LYS A 512 95.07 -54.41 78.33
N TRP A 513 93.86 -54.26 77.78
CA TRP A 513 93.06 -55.38 77.29
C TRP A 513 92.07 -54.90 76.23
N LEU A 514 92.04 -55.66 75.13
CA LEU A 514 91.06 -55.72 74.04
C LEU A 514 91.30 -54.83 72.80
N GLU A 515 92.25 -55.30 71.98
CA GLU A 515 92.01 -55.44 70.53
C GLU A 515 91.17 -56.72 70.30
N SER A 516 90.01 -56.56 69.64
CA SER A 516 89.45 -57.47 68.61
C SER A 516 88.29 -56.78 67.91
#